data_AF-A0A4V3QZW8-F1
#
_entry.id   AF-A0A4V3QZW8-F1
#
_cell.length_a   1.000
_cell.length_b   1.000
_cell.length_c   1.000
_cell.angle_alpha   90.00
_cell.angle_beta   90.00
_cell.angle_gamma   90.00
#
_symmetry.space_group_name_H-M   'P 1'
#
loop_
_entity.id
_entity.type
_entity.pdbx_description
1 polymer ?
#
loop_
_entity_poly.entity_id
_entity_poly.type
_entity_poly.pdbx_seq_one_letter_code
_entity_poly.pdbx_strand_id
1 'polypeptide(L)'
;MRSRKPFRAVPIRLGVRYRRKRRGEDRQSALHLLGIAAIAGAVFGTASVATTPNGRAALYKTVKPIGVLTGIVRAREPQPGDTWRRCDDARAAGTAPIYAGEPGYREGLDGDSDGIACEPYRGR
;
A
#
# COMPACT_ATOMS: atom_id res chain seq x y z
N MET A 1 65.88 -25.11 17.47
CA MET A 1 65.23 -25.94 16.43
C MET A 1 63.89 -25.30 16.05
N ARG A 2 63.77 -24.65 14.88
CA ARG A 2 62.51 -24.06 14.41
C ARG A 2 62.27 -24.50 12.97
N SER A 3 61.62 -25.66 12.80
CA SER A 3 61.27 -26.21 11.48
C SER A 3 60.20 -25.36 10.82
N ARG A 4 60.60 -24.52 9.85
CA ARG A 4 59.69 -23.88 8.90
C ARG A 4 59.20 -24.97 7.93
N LYS A 5 57.94 -25.38 8.08
CA LYS A 5 57.28 -26.26 7.11
C LYS A 5 56.94 -25.47 5.83
N PRO A 6 57.36 -25.88 4.63
CA PRO A 6 57.01 -25.20 3.38
C PRO A 6 55.69 -25.77 2.83
N PHE A 7 54.59 -25.63 3.56
CA PHE A 7 53.30 -26.02 2.99
C PHE A 7 52.82 -24.91 2.06
N ARG A 8 53.14 -25.03 0.76
CA ARG A 8 52.43 -24.31 -0.30
C ARG A 8 51.00 -24.84 -0.31
N ALA A 9 50.05 -24.01 0.10
CA ALA A 9 48.64 -24.31 -0.05
C ALA A 9 48.35 -24.52 -1.55
N VAL A 10 47.87 -25.71 -1.91
CA VAL A 10 47.36 -25.97 -3.25
C VAL A 10 45.95 -25.38 -3.32
N PRO A 11 45.65 -24.51 -4.30
CA PRO A 11 44.31 -23.95 -4.40
C PRO A 11 43.30 -25.08 -4.65
N ILE A 12 42.34 -25.22 -3.73
CA ILE A 12 41.26 -26.19 -3.85
C ILE A 12 40.39 -25.77 -5.03
N ARG A 13 40.44 -26.52 -6.14
CA ARG A 13 39.51 -26.30 -7.25
C ARG A 13 38.13 -26.80 -6.85
N LEU A 14 37.22 -25.86 -6.63
CA LEU A 14 35.82 -26.18 -6.38
C LEU A 14 35.21 -26.95 -7.57
N GLY A 15 34.59 -28.08 -7.26
CA GLY A 15 33.97 -28.97 -8.24
C GLY A 15 32.86 -28.27 -9.04
N VAL A 16 32.58 -28.79 -10.24
CA VAL A 16 31.58 -28.22 -11.17
C VAL A 16 30.20 -28.12 -10.50
N ARG A 17 29.81 -29.12 -9.70
CA ARG A 17 28.53 -29.11 -8.95
C ARG A 17 28.47 -27.97 -7.93
N TYR A 18 29.54 -27.76 -7.14
CA TYR A 18 29.61 -26.65 -6.19
C TYR A 18 29.56 -25.29 -6.90
N ARG A 19 30.29 -25.13 -8.01
CA ARG A 19 30.23 -23.90 -8.82
C ARG A 19 28.83 -23.64 -9.39
N ARG A 20 28.11 -24.67 -9.82
CA ARG A 20 26.73 -24.53 -10.32
C ARG A 20 25.76 -24.14 -9.19
N LYS A 21 25.88 -24.76 -8.01
CA LYS A 21 25.06 -24.42 -6.83
C LYS A 21 25.27 -22.96 -6.42
N ARG A 22 26.54 -22.56 -6.25
CA ARG A 22 26.93 -21.19 -5.86
C ARG A 22 26.45 -20.15 -6.88
N ARG A 23 26.58 -20.42 -8.19
CA ARG A 23 26.01 -19.57 -9.24
C ARG A 23 24.49 -19.45 -9.18
N GLY A 24 23.78 -20.46 -8.71
CA GLY A 24 22.33 -20.42 -8.51
C GLY A 24 21.93 -19.50 -7.35
N GLU A 25 22.61 -19.63 -6.22
CA GLU A 25 22.43 -18.78 -5.03
C GLU A 25 22.77 -17.30 -5.32
N ASP A 26 23.86 -17.05 -6.06
CA ASP A 26 24.24 -15.70 -6.50
C ASP A 26 23.16 -15.08 -7.41
N ARG A 27 22.57 -15.87 -8.32
CA ARG A 27 21.49 -15.42 -9.20
C ARG A 27 20.20 -15.13 -8.44
N GLN A 28 19.81 -15.98 -7.50
CA GLN A 28 18.64 -15.73 -6.65
C GLN A 28 18.82 -14.46 -5.83
N SER A 29 20.01 -14.28 -5.23
CA SER A 29 20.33 -13.07 -4.47
C SER A 29 20.28 -11.81 -5.35
N ALA A 30 20.82 -11.88 -6.57
CA ALA A 30 20.74 -10.79 -7.53
C ALA A 30 19.29 -10.48 -7.95
N LEU A 31 18.47 -11.50 -8.20
CA LEU A 31 17.05 -11.31 -8.53
C LEU A 31 16.28 -10.69 -7.36
N HIS A 32 16.55 -11.11 -6.13
CA HIS A 32 15.96 -10.49 -4.94
C HIS A 32 16.34 -9.01 -4.82
N LEU A 33 17.62 -8.67 -4.99
CA LEU A 33 18.08 -7.28 -4.95
C LEU A 33 17.44 -6.43 -6.06
N LEU A 34 17.35 -6.94 -7.28
CA LEU A 34 16.69 -6.25 -8.39
C LEU A 34 15.19 -6.07 -8.14
N GLY A 35 14.52 -7.09 -7.59
CA GLY A 35 13.11 -7.01 -7.20
C GLY A 35 12.86 -5.95 -6.12
N ILE A 36 13.68 -5.94 -5.07
CA ILE A 36 13.59 -4.92 -4.00
C ILE A 36 13.85 -3.52 -4.55
N ALA A 37 14.88 -3.35 -5.39
CA ALA A 37 15.21 -2.07 -6.00
C ALA A 37 14.09 -1.55 -6.93
N ALA A 38 13.46 -2.44 -7.70
CA ALA A 38 12.33 -2.08 -8.56
C ALA A 38 11.12 -1.58 -7.74
N ILE A 39 10.78 -2.28 -6.65
CA ILE A 39 9.68 -1.88 -5.76
C ILE A 39 10.00 -0.55 -5.09
N ALA A 40 11.21 -0.40 -4.54
CA ALA A 40 11.64 0.86 -3.93
C ALA A 40 11.57 2.02 -4.94
N GLY A 41 12.08 1.82 -6.16
CA GLY A 41 12.01 2.81 -7.23
C GLY A 41 10.58 3.23 -7.57
N ALA A 42 9.63 2.30 -7.63
CA ALA A 42 8.22 2.60 -7.87
C ALA A 42 7.57 3.40 -6.72
N VAL A 43 7.87 3.04 -5.46
CA VAL A 43 7.37 3.76 -4.29
C VAL A 43 7.94 5.18 -4.23
N PHE A 44 9.25 5.34 -4.40
CA PHE A 44 9.88 6.66 -4.41
C PHE A 44 9.39 7.52 -5.58
N GLY A 45 9.27 6.95 -6.78
CA GLY A 45 8.80 7.67 -7.96
C GLY A 45 7.37 8.18 -7.82
N THR A 46 6.45 7.36 -7.29
CA THR A 46 5.07 7.77 -7.04
C THR A 46 4.97 8.80 -5.91
N ALA A 47 5.76 8.65 -4.84
CA ALA A 47 5.83 9.63 -3.75
C ALA A 47 6.34 11.00 -4.24
N SER A 48 7.28 11.05 -5.18
CA SER A 48 7.76 12.33 -5.75
C SER A 48 6.66 13.10 -6.47
N VAL A 49 5.73 12.45 -7.16
CA VAL A 49 4.60 13.14 -7.83
C VAL A 49 3.67 13.80 -6.80
N ALA A 50 3.51 13.19 -5.63
CA ALA A 50 2.68 13.70 -4.54
C ALA A 50 3.26 14.93 -3.81
N THR A 51 4.50 15.36 -4.10
CA THR A 51 5.05 16.59 -3.49
C THR A 51 4.65 17.86 -4.25
N THR A 52 4.17 17.74 -5.48
CA THR A 52 3.73 18.89 -6.29
C THR A 52 2.22 19.13 -6.16
N PRO A 53 1.73 20.38 -6.12
CA PRO A 53 0.29 20.66 -6.03
C PRO A 53 -0.50 20.05 -7.20
N ASN A 54 0.04 20.14 -8.41
CA ASN A 54 -0.58 19.58 -9.61
C ASN A 54 -0.52 18.04 -9.63
N GLY A 55 0.58 17.45 -9.15
CA GLY A 55 0.75 16.00 -9.09
C GLY A 55 -0.16 15.33 -8.05
N ARG A 56 -0.41 15.99 -6.91
CA ARG A 56 -1.39 15.51 -5.91
C ARG A 56 -2.81 15.44 -6.47
N ALA A 57 -3.24 16.50 -7.16
CA ALA A 57 -4.56 16.54 -7.78
C ALA A 57 -4.71 15.46 -8.87
N ALA A 58 -3.69 15.27 -9.70
CA ALA A 58 -3.67 14.22 -10.72
C ALA A 58 -3.71 12.81 -10.11
N LEU A 59 -2.93 12.59 -9.03
CA LEU A 59 -2.93 11.32 -8.31
C LEU A 59 -4.30 11.05 -7.70
N TYR A 60 -4.88 12.01 -6.98
CA TYR A 60 -6.22 11.89 -6.40
C TYR A 60 -7.27 11.53 -7.44
N LYS A 61 -7.28 12.21 -8.59
CA LYS A 61 -8.25 11.92 -9.67
C LYS A 61 -8.11 10.49 -10.21
N THR A 62 -6.88 9.98 -10.23
CA THR A 62 -6.57 8.62 -10.71
C THR A 62 -6.92 7.55 -9.69
N VAL A 63 -6.68 7.79 -8.39
CA VAL A 63 -6.92 6.79 -7.32
C VAL A 63 -8.32 6.87 -6.70
N LYS A 64 -9.02 8.00 -6.80
CA LYS A 64 -10.40 8.18 -6.31
C LYS A 64 -11.33 7.05 -6.73
N PRO A 65 -11.43 6.63 -8.01
CA PRO A 65 -12.36 5.55 -8.39
C PRO A 65 -12.06 4.22 -7.69
N ILE A 66 -10.78 3.92 -7.46
CA ILE A 66 -10.37 2.74 -6.69
C ILE A 66 -10.77 2.89 -5.22
N GLY A 67 -10.58 4.09 -4.65
CA GLY A 67 -10.99 4.39 -3.28
C GLY A 67 -12.51 4.30 -3.07
N VAL A 68 -13.29 4.72 -4.06
CA VAL A 68 -14.75 4.57 -4.04
C VAL A 68 -15.15 3.10 -4.14
N LEU A 69 -14.53 2.35 -5.06
CA LEU A 69 -14.79 0.91 -5.22
C LEU A 69 -14.51 0.11 -3.94
N THR A 70 -13.47 0.50 -3.21
CA THR A 70 -13.05 -0.17 -1.98
C THR A 70 -13.72 0.39 -0.72
N GLY A 71 -14.60 1.39 -0.86
CA GLY A 71 -15.36 1.98 0.25
C GLY A 71 -14.51 2.80 1.24
N ILE A 72 -13.27 3.14 0.90
CA ILE A 72 -12.38 3.98 1.71
C ILE A 72 -12.61 5.47 1.47
N VAL A 73 -13.23 5.85 0.35
CA VAL A 73 -13.51 7.25 0.00
C VAL A 73 -14.94 7.40 -0.50
N ARG A 74 -15.57 8.53 -0.17
CA ARG A 74 -16.88 8.92 -0.68
C ARG A 74 -16.86 9.10 -2.20
N ALA A 75 -17.93 8.71 -2.88
CA ALA A 75 -18.11 9.00 -4.29
C ALA A 75 -18.44 10.48 -4.54
N ARG A 76 -19.32 11.03 -3.69
CA ARG A 76 -19.83 12.41 -3.74
C ARG A 76 -19.56 13.14 -2.42
N GLU A 77 -19.31 14.44 -2.51
CA GLU A 77 -19.21 15.30 -1.34
C GLU A 77 -20.60 15.58 -0.74
N PRO A 78 -20.78 15.55 0.59
CA PRO A 78 -22.04 15.92 1.23
C PRO A 78 -22.49 17.33 0.79
N GLN A 79 -23.74 17.46 0.36
CA GLN A 79 -24.32 18.73 -0.03
C GLN A 79 -25.26 19.26 1.05
N PRO A 80 -25.39 20.59 1.21
CA PRO A 80 -26.37 21.18 2.11
C PRO A 80 -27.78 20.65 1.79
N GLY A 81 -28.47 20.12 2.80
CA GLY A 81 -29.80 19.52 2.66
C GLY A 81 -29.80 18.01 2.43
N ASP A 82 -28.66 17.36 2.23
CA ASP A 82 -28.59 15.90 2.22
C ASP A 82 -29.15 15.34 3.55
N THR A 83 -30.13 14.44 3.46
CA THR A 83 -30.76 13.81 4.61
C THR A 83 -31.06 12.36 4.27
N TRP A 84 -30.63 11.42 5.13
CA TRP A 84 -30.71 9.99 4.84
C TRP A 84 -31.61 9.26 5.85
N ARG A 85 -32.52 8.44 5.33
CA ARG A 85 -33.38 7.60 6.17
C ARG A 85 -32.60 6.42 6.74
N ARG A 86 -31.76 5.76 5.94
CA ARG A 86 -30.87 4.68 6.39
C ARG A 86 -29.47 4.84 5.78
N CYS A 87 -28.49 4.15 6.37
CA CYS A 87 -27.14 4.12 5.83
C CYS A 87 -27.05 3.49 4.44
N ASP A 88 -27.98 2.62 4.07
CA ASP A 88 -28.06 2.08 2.71
C ASP A 88 -28.33 3.20 1.68
N ASP A 89 -29.20 4.16 2.01
CA ASP A 89 -29.51 5.29 1.15
C ASP A 89 -28.27 6.20 0.99
N ALA A 90 -27.57 6.48 2.10
CA ALA A 90 -26.33 7.26 2.09
C ALA A 90 -25.20 6.59 1.30
N ARG A 91 -25.06 5.27 1.39
CA ARG A 91 -24.08 4.48 0.61
C ARG A 91 -24.46 4.43 -0.87
N ALA A 92 -25.75 4.25 -1.18
CA ALA A 92 -26.24 4.27 -2.56
C ALA A 92 -26.04 5.65 -3.23
N ALA A 93 -26.20 6.73 -2.48
CA ALA A 93 -25.88 8.08 -2.94
C ALA A 93 -24.36 8.34 -3.02
N GLY A 94 -23.54 7.46 -2.44
CA GLY A 94 -22.08 7.57 -2.44
C GLY A 94 -21.55 8.67 -1.52
N THR A 95 -22.35 9.11 -0.55
CA THR A 95 -21.96 10.14 0.43
C THR A 95 -21.34 9.52 1.69
N ALA A 96 -21.54 8.21 1.93
CA ALA A 96 -20.97 7.49 3.08
C ALA A 96 -19.45 7.25 2.97
N PRO A 97 -18.69 7.20 4.09
CA PRO A 97 -19.11 7.44 5.50
C PRO A 97 -19.60 8.88 5.72
N ILE A 98 -20.25 9.26 6.82
CA ILE A 98 -20.68 10.65 7.08
C ILE A 98 -20.14 11.08 8.43
N TYR A 99 -19.40 12.18 8.50
CA TYR A 99 -18.80 12.66 9.73
C TYR A 99 -19.74 13.60 10.50
N ALA A 100 -19.58 13.63 11.81
CA ALA A 100 -20.26 14.60 12.67
C ALA A 100 -20.03 16.03 12.18
N GLY A 101 -21.12 16.78 12.01
CA GLY A 101 -21.11 18.14 11.48
C GLY A 101 -21.21 18.24 9.95
N GLU A 102 -21.13 17.13 9.21
CA GLU A 102 -21.43 17.12 7.77
C GLU A 102 -22.95 17.10 7.51
N PRO A 103 -23.40 17.70 6.39
CA PRO A 103 -24.77 17.51 5.91
C PRO A 103 -25.13 16.02 5.79
N GLY A 104 -26.29 15.65 6.34
CA GLY A 104 -26.76 14.27 6.34
C GLY A 104 -26.30 13.42 7.52
N TYR A 105 -25.46 13.96 8.42
CA TYR A 105 -25.15 13.31 9.70
C TYR A 105 -26.36 13.38 10.64
N ARG A 106 -26.64 12.27 11.32
CA ARG A 106 -27.56 12.21 12.46
C ARG A 106 -27.12 11.11 13.41
N GLU A 107 -27.26 11.33 14.72
CA GLU A 107 -26.91 10.34 15.75
C GLU A 107 -27.59 9.00 15.50
N GLY A 108 -28.85 8.99 15.03
CA GLY A 108 -29.54 7.75 14.71
C GLY A 108 -29.04 6.98 13.46
N LEU A 109 -27.99 7.44 12.78
CA LEU A 109 -27.24 6.68 11.75
C LEU A 109 -25.88 6.18 12.27
N ASP A 110 -25.41 6.75 13.37
CA ASP A 110 -24.17 6.39 14.03
C ASP A 110 -24.52 5.42 15.17
N GLY A 111 -24.35 4.12 14.91
CA GLY A 111 -24.82 3.08 15.82
C GLY A 111 -24.00 2.97 17.10
N ASP A 112 -22.73 3.37 17.05
CA ASP A 112 -21.75 3.33 18.12
C ASP A 112 -21.38 4.72 18.67
N SER A 113 -21.94 5.78 18.08
CA SER A 113 -21.79 7.17 18.53
C SER A 113 -20.33 7.63 18.54
N ASP A 114 -19.52 7.16 17.58
CA ASP A 114 -18.11 7.52 17.47
C ASP A 114 -17.87 8.80 16.64
N GLY A 115 -18.94 9.36 16.08
CA GLY A 115 -18.94 10.54 15.22
C GLY A 115 -18.82 10.22 13.73
N ILE A 116 -18.87 8.94 13.33
CA ILE A 116 -18.78 8.46 11.96
C ILE A 116 -20.00 7.61 11.63
N ALA A 117 -21.02 8.24 11.07
CA ALA A 117 -22.19 7.53 10.59
C ALA A 117 -21.89 6.72 9.32
N CYS A 118 -22.55 5.56 9.20
CA CYS A 118 -22.56 4.74 7.99
C CYS A 118 -21.18 4.26 7.50
N GLU A 119 -20.29 3.95 8.44
CA GLU A 119 -19.00 3.33 8.13
C GLU A 119 -19.12 2.04 7.28
N PRO A 120 -18.05 1.69 6.54
CA PRO A 120 -17.97 0.39 5.87
C PRO A 120 -18.07 -0.74 6.91
N TYR A 121 -18.85 -1.78 6.60
CA TYR A 121 -18.98 -2.94 7.46
C TYR A 121 -17.63 -3.66 7.62
N ARG A 122 -16.96 -3.45 8.77
CA ARG A 122 -15.75 -4.20 9.16
C ARG A 122 -16.21 -5.43 9.94
N GLY A 123 -16.69 -6.46 9.24
CA GLY A 123 -17.31 -7.66 9.82
C GLY A 123 -16.50 -8.30 10.95
N ARG A 124 -16.76 -7.86 12.18
CA ARG A 124 -16.26 -8.44 13.42
C ARG A 124 -17.26 -9.46 13.95
#